data_AF-A0A2C6L1G2-F1
#
_entry.id   AF-A0A2C6L1G2-F1
#
_cell.length_a   1.000
_cell.length_b   1.000
_cell.length_c   1.000
_cell.angle_alpha   90.00
_cell.angle_beta   90.00
_cell.angle_gamma   90.00
#
_symmetry.space_group_name_H-M   'P 1'
#
loop_
_entity.id
_entity.type
_entity.pdbx_description
1 polymer ?
#
loop_
_entity_poly.entity_id
_entity_poly.type
_entity_poly.pdbx_seq_one_letter_code
_entity_poly.pdbx_strand_id
1 'polypeptide(L)'
;MQELVQFMEKQKWEYCSPFQQSADALCKFKKKGHIARYDEKSQAWMCYDIRDLLYEQSGNCFDNCGARTKCVGGPHEGEQRGIPVDEKDKLDEALAAIQPCDAEHLCIPSTKNPPLCERKHQAIAVQQLSKQQAEMDHMCQKEVDQRCRLGTFATDCFKLWLARKDVGAAEDESELHWRCYSEEALDFRKVSTCTDGCSKEIPCRGAPESSSEGVLELPGLADVAGDETFCPPAQKAGNDYCGKKHGSMEWVARQSVETYKWS
;
A
#
# COMPACT_ATOMS: atom_id res chain seq x y z
N MET A 1 5.10 31.68 25.57
CA MET A 1 6.07 31.37 24.49
C MET A 1 6.84 30.08 24.76
N GLN A 2 7.37 29.86 25.97
CA GLN A 2 8.05 28.60 26.35
C GLN A 2 7.15 27.34 26.25
N GLU A 3 5.89 27.41 26.68
CA GLU A 3 4.96 26.27 26.59
C GLU A 3 4.66 25.87 25.13
N LEU A 4 4.54 26.83 24.22
CA LEU A 4 4.34 26.56 22.79
C LEU A 4 5.56 25.87 22.18
N VAL A 5 6.77 26.32 22.53
CA VAL A 5 8.01 25.68 22.06
C VAL A 5 8.12 24.26 22.58
N GLN A 6 7.80 24.02 23.86
CA GLN A 6 7.79 22.68 24.44
C GLN A 6 6.73 21.77 23.80
N PHE A 7 5.55 22.30 23.50
CA PHE A 7 4.51 21.58 22.77
C PHE A 7 5.01 21.19 21.36
N MET A 8 5.58 22.13 20.60
CA MET A 8 6.11 21.87 19.27
C MET A 8 7.27 20.86 19.28
N GLU A 9 8.18 20.95 20.24
CA GLU A 9 9.27 19.98 20.45
C GLU A 9 8.73 18.57 20.69
N LYS A 10 7.68 18.44 21.51
CA LYS A 10 7.04 17.14 21.76
C LYS A 10 6.35 16.59 20.51
N GLN A 11 5.63 17.42 19.78
CA GLN A 11 4.94 17.02 18.54
C GLN A 11 5.92 16.64 17.43
N LYS A 12 7.10 17.26 17.37
CA LYS A 12 8.13 16.94 16.38
C LYS A 12 8.47 15.44 16.35
N TRP A 13 8.60 14.79 17.51
CA TRP A 13 8.88 13.35 17.56
C TRP A 13 7.69 12.49 17.12
N GLU A 14 6.47 12.99 17.31
CA GLU A 14 5.25 12.30 16.94
C GLU A 14 4.97 12.38 15.43
N TYR A 15 5.36 13.45 14.74
CA TYR A 15 5.01 13.65 13.31
C TYR A 15 6.20 13.71 12.35
N CYS A 16 7.42 13.98 12.80
CA CYS A 16 8.57 13.98 11.91
C CYS A 16 9.15 12.57 11.81
N SER A 17 9.08 11.97 10.62
CA SER A 17 9.69 10.67 10.32
C SER A 17 11.18 10.62 10.74
N PRO A 18 11.65 9.53 11.38
CA PRO A 18 13.07 9.31 11.64
C PRO A 18 13.94 9.39 10.38
N PHE A 19 13.42 8.92 9.23
CA PHE A 19 14.11 9.00 7.94
C PHE A 19 14.30 10.45 7.50
N GLN A 20 13.27 11.28 7.60
CA GLN A 20 13.36 12.70 7.29
C GLN A 20 14.32 13.42 8.24
N GLN A 21 14.30 13.05 9.53
CA GLN A 21 15.21 13.62 10.53
C GLN A 21 16.68 13.33 10.20
N SER A 22 17.01 12.11 9.75
CA SER A 22 18.36 11.75 9.30
C SER A 22 18.79 12.55 8.08
N ALA A 23 17.92 12.70 7.08
CA ALA A 23 18.20 13.53 5.91
C ALA A 23 18.40 15.01 6.29
N ASP A 24 17.56 15.55 7.17
CA ASP A 24 17.69 16.91 7.69
C ASP A 24 18.99 17.09 8.49
N ALA A 25 19.40 16.08 9.26
CA ALA A 25 20.65 16.12 10.02
C ALA A 25 21.87 16.23 9.09
N LEU A 26 21.87 15.49 7.98
CA LEU A 26 22.93 15.58 6.96
C LEU A 26 22.98 16.99 6.34
N CYS A 27 21.83 17.57 6.00
CA CYS A 27 21.78 18.93 5.46
C CYS A 27 22.23 19.99 6.49
N LYS A 28 21.84 19.83 7.76
CA LYS A 28 22.29 20.71 8.86
C LYS A 28 23.80 20.63 9.07
N PHE A 29 24.38 19.43 8.93
CA PHE A 29 25.82 19.22 9.01
C PHE A 29 26.56 19.93 7.88
N LYS A 30 26.05 19.83 6.63
CA LYS A 30 26.60 20.57 5.48
C LYS A 30 26.50 22.09 5.69
N LYS A 31 25.32 22.59 6.10
CA LYS A 31 25.09 24.01 6.30
C LYS A 31 24.00 24.25 7.35
N LYS A 32 24.35 25.04 8.37
CA LYS A 32 23.42 25.38 9.46
C LYS A 32 22.12 25.97 8.91
N GLY A 33 20.99 25.48 9.42
CA GLY A 33 19.66 25.93 9.02
C GLY A 33 19.11 25.28 7.74
N HIS A 34 19.84 24.34 7.12
CA HIS A 34 19.34 23.63 5.95
C HIS A 34 18.59 22.35 6.32
N ILE A 35 17.58 22.00 5.53
CA ILE A 35 16.79 20.76 5.65
C ILE A 35 16.66 20.06 4.31
N ALA A 36 16.37 18.76 4.32
CA ALA A 36 16.33 17.94 3.12
C ALA A 36 14.93 17.93 2.48
N ARG A 37 14.86 18.08 1.16
CA ARG A 37 13.65 17.83 0.36
C ARG A 37 14.05 17.13 -0.93
N TYR A 38 13.19 16.24 -1.43
CA TYR A 38 13.41 15.61 -2.73
C TYR A 38 12.90 16.53 -3.84
N ASP A 39 13.77 16.88 -4.77
CA ASP A 39 13.43 17.67 -5.94
C ASP A 39 13.14 16.75 -7.14
N GLU A 40 11.92 16.80 -7.64
CA GLU A 40 11.48 15.99 -8.78
C GLU A 40 12.15 16.42 -10.09
N LYS A 41 12.59 17.68 -10.21
CA LYS A 41 13.22 18.16 -11.45
C LYS A 41 14.63 17.62 -11.58
N SER A 42 15.42 17.67 -10.52
CA SER A 42 16.78 17.12 -10.48
C SER A 42 16.84 15.63 -10.14
N GLN A 43 15.72 15.02 -9.73
CA GLN A 43 15.65 13.64 -9.27
C GLN A 43 16.65 13.34 -8.14
N ALA A 44 16.80 14.28 -7.21
CA ALA A 44 17.79 14.22 -6.16
C ALA A 44 17.26 14.77 -4.84
N TRP A 45 17.87 14.32 -3.74
CA TRP A 45 17.73 14.98 -2.44
C TRP A 45 18.56 16.26 -2.44
N MET A 46 17.92 17.34 -2.00
CA MET A 46 18.50 18.68 -2.00
C MET A 46 18.36 19.28 -0.60
N CYS A 47 19.39 20.02 -0.19
CA CYS A 47 19.41 20.81 1.04
C CYS A 47 18.96 22.23 0.74
N TYR A 48 17.88 22.65 1.39
CA TYR A 48 17.34 24.01 1.28
C TYR A 48 17.52 24.75 2.60
N ASP A 49 17.80 26.05 2.56
CA ASP A 49 17.64 26.89 3.74
C ASP A 49 16.17 26.88 4.14
N ILE A 50 15.87 26.62 5.42
CA ILE A 50 14.48 26.57 5.89
C ILE A 50 13.72 27.88 5.64
N ARG A 51 14.44 29.01 5.53
CA ARG A 51 13.86 30.34 5.26
C ARG A 51 13.45 30.53 3.81
N ASP A 52 13.97 29.69 2.91
CA ASP A 52 13.64 29.69 1.49
C ASP A 52 12.45 28.74 1.17
N LEU A 53 11.90 28.09 2.20
CA LEU A 53 10.75 27.20 2.08
C LEU A 53 9.47 27.92 2.51
N LEU A 54 8.42 27.77 1.71
CA LEU A 54 7.11 28.30 2.01
C LEU A 54 6.24 27.22 2.65
N TYR A 55 5.59 27.57 3.76
CA TYR A 55 4.75 26.65 4.51
C TYR A 55 3.58 26.13 3.65
N GLU A 56 2.99 27.00 2.84
CA GLU A 56 1.86 26.72 1.96
C GLU A 56 2.24 25.88 0.74
N GLN A 57 3.54 25.80 0.41
CA GLN A 57 4.02 25.00 -0.70
C GLN A 57 4.22 23.55 -0.28
N SER A 58 3.96 22.64 -1.22
CA SER A 58 4.22 21.22 -1.02
C SER A 58 5.67 20.86 -1.39
N GLY A 59 6.36 20.19 -0.47
CA GLY A 59 7.64 19.53 -0.72
C GLY A 59 7.49 18.02 -0.79
N ASN A 60 8.60 17.34 -1.07
CA ASN A 60 8.70 15.89 -0.94
C ASN A 60 9.65 15.54 0.21
N CYS A 61 9.17 14.70 1.13
CA CYS A 61 9.86 14.24 2.33
C CYS A 61 9.90 12.72 2.39
N PHE A 62 10.58 12.17 3.39
CA PHE A 62 10.43 10.78 3.78
C PHE A 62 9.23 10.58 4.72
N ASP A 63 8.44 9.54 4.48
CA ASP A 63 7.49 9.02 5.46
C ASP A 63 8.19 8.21 6.56
N ASN A 64 7.44 7.71 7.54
CA ASN A 64 7.98 6.94 8.66
C ASN A 64 8.38 5.49 8.31
N CYS A 65 8.27 5.09 7.05
CA CYS A 65 8.82 3.85 6.48
C CYS A 65 9.97 4.08 5.50
N GLY A 66 10.35 5.34 5.25
CA GLY A 66 11.46 5.70 4.37
C GLY A 66 11.09 5.85 2.89
N ALA A 67 9.80 5.82 2.54
CA ALA A 67 9.35 6.13 1.20
C ALA A 67 9.16 7.65 1.00
N ARG A 68 9.19 8.09 -0.27
CA ARG A 68 8.93 9.50 -0.61
C ARG A 68 7.44 9.80 -0.46
N THR A 69 7.10 10.88 0.23
CA THR A 69 5.74 11.36 0.43
C THR A 69 5.66 12.88 0.32
N LYS A 70 4.47 13.42 0.07
CA LYS A 70 4.24 14.88 0.07
C LYS A 70 4.24 15.41 1.50
N CYS A 71 4.85 16.58 1.68
CA CYS A 71 4.94 17.27 2.97
C CYS A 71 4.79 18.78 2.82
N VAL A 72 4.62 19.47 3.93
CA VAL A 72 4.59 20.94 3.98
C VAL A 72 6.00 21.53 3.94
N GLY A 73 6.14 22.75 3.44
CA GLY A 73 7.43 23.43 3.33
C GLY A 73 8.16 23.06 2.06
N GLY A 74 7.62 23.50 0.91
CA GLY A 74 8.21 23.36 -0.42
C GLY A 74 8.99 24.60 -0.86
N PRO A 75 9.95 24.46 -1.79
CA PRO A 75 10.67 25.61 -2.34
C PRO A 75 9.74 26.48 -3.20
N HIS A 76 10.01 27.78 -3.26
CA HIS A 76 9.33 28.68 -4.20
C HIS A 76 9.63 28.27 -5.65
N GLU A 77 8.62 28.23 -6.52
CA GLU A 77 8.83 27.93 -7.93
C GLU A 77 9.71 29.02 -8.57
N GLY A 78 10.81 28.60 -9.21
CA GLY A 78 11.61 29.46 -10.09
C GLY A 78 12.76 30.24 -9.44
N GLU A 79 12.84 30.35 -8.11
CA GLU A 79 13.80 31.29 -7.49
C GLU A 79 15.05 30.66 -6.87
N GLN A 80 15.02 29.43 -6.33
CA GLN A 80 16.20 28.84 -5.69
C GLN A 80 16.32 27.33 -5.95
N ARG A 81 17.50 26.93 -6.46
CA ARG A 81 17.92 25.52 -6.46
C ARG A 81 18.55 25.23 -5.11
N GLY A 82 18.06 24.19 -4.43
CA GLY A 82 18.73 23.65 -3.26
C GLY A 82 20.15 23.19 -3.59
N ILE A 83 20.93 22.90 -2.56
CA ILE A 83 22.28 22.31 -2.72
C ILE A 83 22.12 20.80 -2.80
N PRO A 84 22.62 20.10 -3.84
CA PRO A 84 22.50 18.65 -3.90
C PRO A 84 23.12 17.95 -2.68
N VAL A 85 22.52 16.85 -2.27
CA VAL A 85 23.15 15.92 -1.34
C VAL A 85 24.18 15.10 -2.12
N ASP A 86 25.39 15.66 -2.27
CA ASP A 86 26.51 14.99 -2.96
C ASP A 86 26.99 13.71 -2.24
N GLU A 87 26.64 13.54 -0.96
CA GLU A 87 27.02 12.39 -0.14
C GLU A 87 25.89 11.34 -0.12
N LYS A 88 25.42 10.98 -1.32
CA LYS A 88 24.30 10.03 -1.47
C LYS A 88 24.56 8.73 -0.70
N ASP A 89 25.77 8.20 -0.76
CA ASP A 89 26.14 6.96 -0.07
C ASP A 89 25.96 7.07 1.45
N LYS A 90 26.30 8.23 2.05
CA LYS A 90 26.11 8.47 3.49
C LYS A 90 24.64 8.63 3.85
N LEU A 91 23.85 9.23 2.96
CA LEU A 91 22.41 9.31 3.16
C LEU A 91 21.79 7.90 3.10
N ASP A 92 22.14 7.12 2.08
CA ASP A 92 21.65 5.74 1.91
C ASP A 92 22.06 4.86 3.11
N GLU A 93 23.29 4.98 3.61
CA GLU A 93 23.77 4.29 4.83
C GLU A 93 22.98 4.72 6.07
N ALA A 94 22.79 6.03 6.27
CA ALA A 94 22.04 6.56 7.41
C ALA A 94 20.57 6.13 7.39
N LEU A 95 19.96 6.03 6.21
CA LEU A 95 18.59 5.54 6.05
C LEU A 95 18.51 4.02 6.27
N ALA A 96 19.48 3.26 5.77
CA ALA A 96 19.53 1.80 5.96
C ALA A 96 19.72 1.39 7.43
N ALA A 97 20.33 2.24 8.25
CA ALA A 97 20.46 2.02 9.69
C ALA A 97 19.14 2.19 10.46
N ILE A 98 18.13 2.81 9.86
CA ILE A 98 16.81 3.00 10.48
C ILE A 98 15.98 1.74 10.24
N GLN A 99 15.69 1.02 11.31
CA GLN A 99 14.75 -0.09 11.30
C GLN A 99 13.44 0.34 11.97
N PRO A 100 12.44 0.80 11.21
CA PRO A 100 11.16 1.21 11.77
C PRO A 100 10.35 0.03 12.31
N CYS A 101 10.60 -1.16 11.77
CA CYS A 101 9.97 -2.43 12.15
C CYS A 101 11.03 -3.53 12.19
N ASP A 102 10.76 -4.60 12.94
CA ASP A 102 11.63 -5.78 12.97
C ASP A 102 11.69 -6.48 11.61
N ALA A 103 12.74 -7.28 11.40
CA ALA A 103 12.99 -7.99 10.13
C ALA A 103 11.83 -8.89 9.66
N GLU A 104 10.95 -9.35 10.55
CA GLU A 104 9.78 -10.17 10.22
C GLU A 104 8.52 -9.38 9.88
N HIS A 105 8.58 -8.04 9.96
CA HIS A 105 7.45 -7.15 9.74
C HIS A 105 7.67 -6.22 8.53
N LEU A 106 6.61 -5.99 7.76
CA LEU A 106 6.47 -4.92 6.79
C LEU A 106 6.14 -3.63 7.53
N CYS A 107 6.74 -2.52 7.11
CA CYS A 107 6.40 -1.19 7.57
C CYS A 107 5.25 -0.62 6.75
N ILE A 108 4.16 -0.24 7.41
CA ILE A 108 3.02 0.45 6.80
C ILE A 108 3.05 1.91 7.25
N PRO A 109 3.16 2.88 6.31
CA PRO A 109 3.22 4.29 6.65
C PRO A 109 2.00 4.76 7.42
N SER A 110 2.21 5.67 8.37
CA SER A 110 1.14 6.31 9.12
C SER A 110 1.46 7.80 9.30
N THR A 111 0.45 8.59 9.70
CA THR A 111 0.63 10.04 9.91
C THR A 111 1.39 10.38 11.20
N LYS A 112 1.66 9.38 12.05
CA LYS A 112 2.32 9.53 13.35
C LYS A 112 3.34 8.41 13.57
N ASN A 113 4.45 8.72 14.22
CA ASN A 113 5.40 7.72 14.66
C ASN A 113 4.90 6.96 15.90
N PRO A 114 5.22 5.65 16.05
CA PRO A 114 5.87 4.80 15.05
C PRO A 114 4.92 4.41 13.91
N PRO A 115 5.45 3.92 12.77
CA PRO A 115 4.62 3.30 11.73
C PRO A 115 3.92 2.05 12.27
N LEU A 116 2.96 1.54 11.49
CA LEU A 116 2.33 0.27 11.77
C LEU A 116 3.24 -0.86 11.25
N CYS A 117 3.59 -1.82 12.12
CA CYS A 117 4.44 -2.95 11.77
C CYS A 117 3.61 -4.24 11.67
N GLU A 118 3.51 -4.80 10.48
CA GLU A 118 2.66 -5.96 10.17
C GLU A 118 3.51 -7.14 9.72
N ARG A 119 3.20 -8.38 10.10
CA ARG A 119 4.05 -9.53 9.74
C ARG A 119 4.13 -9.71 8.22
N LYS A 120 5.33 -9.93 7.67
CA LYS A 120 5.56 -10.07 6.22
C LYS A 120 4.70 -11.15 5.55
N HIS A 121 4.41 -12.23 6.27
CA HIS A 121 3.57 -13.34 5.80
C HIS A 121 2.06 -12.99 5.72
N GLN A 122 1.64 -11.85 6.28
CA GLN A 122 0.28 -11.31 6.22
C GLN A 122 0.14 -10.11 5.25
N ALA A 123 1.24 -9.69 4.62
CA ALA A 123 1.33 -8.38 3.95
C ALA A 123 1.46 -8.43 2.42
N ILE A 124 1.01 -9.51 1.76
CA ILE A 124 0.90 -9.57 0.29
C ILE A 124 -0.33 -8.78 -0.24
N ALA A 125 -1.13 -8.18 0.66
CA ALA A 125 -2.43 -7.60 0.35
C ALA A 125 -2.51 -6.06 0.36
N VAL A 126 -1.41 -5.34 0.14
CA VAL A 126 -1.48 -3.90 -0.22
C VAL A 126 -1.25 -3.75 -1.72
N GLN A 127 -2.03 -4.47 -2.52
CA GLN A 127 -2.14 -4.19 -3.94
C GLN A 127 -3.34 -3.27 -4.13
N GLN A 128 -3.18 -2.20 -4.91
CA GLN A 128 -4.33 -1.58 -5.57
C GLN A 128 -5.22 -2.68 -6.12
N LEU A 129 -6.51 -2.63 -5.78
CA LEU A 129 -7.51 -3.55 -6.31
C LEU A 129 -7.33 -3.66 -7.83
N SER A 130 -7.08 -4.89 -8.30
CA SER A 130 -6.99 -5.15 -9.73
C SER A 130 -8.35 -4.85 -10.38
N LYS A 131 -8.36 -4.48 -11.67
CA LYS A 131 -9.63 -4.27 -12.39
C LYS A 131 -10.51 -5.52 -12.39
N GLN A 132 -9.88 -6.71 -12.40
CA GLN A 132 -10.55 -8.00 -12.33
C GLN A 132 -11.25 -8.18 -10.97
N GLN A 133 -10.54 -7.95 -9.87
CA GLN A 133 -11.11 -8.04 -8.53
C GLN A 133 -12.23 -6.99 -8.32
N ALA A 134 -12.04 -5.77 -8.83
CA ALA A 134 -13.06 -4.73 -8.75
C ALA A 134 -14.34 -5.09 -9.52
N GLU A 135 -14.23 -5.76 -10.67
CA GLU A 135 -15.40 -6.25 -11.41
C GLU A 135 -16.14 -7.34 -10.63
N MET A 136 -15.42 -8.26 -9.99
CA MET A 136 -16.01 -9.29 -9.14
C MET A 136 -16.72 -8.70 -7.91
N ASP A 137 -16.10 -7.73 -7.24
CA ASP A 137 -16.71 -7.00 -6.12
C ASP A 137 -17.98 -6.25 -6.60
N HIS A 138 -17.94 -5.64 -7.79
CA HIS A 138 -19.10 -4.99 -8.39
C HIS A 138 -20.24 -5.98 -8.72
N MET A 139 -19.93 -7.18 -9.20
CA MET A 139 -20.93 -8.24 -9.40
C MET A 139 -21.62 -8.61 -8.08
N CYS A 140 -20.84 -8.77 -7.01
CA CYS A 140 -21.39 -9.05 -5.68
C CYS A 140 -22.34 -7.94 -5.21
N GLN A 141 -21.90 -6.69 -5.29
CA GLN A 141 -22.72 -5.55 -4.89
C GLN A 141 -24.01 -5.46 -5.71
N LYS A 142 -23.91 -5.59 -7.03
CA LYS A 142 -25.06 -5.49 -7.94
C LYS A 142 -26.12 -6.56 -7.67
N GLU A 143 -25.71 -7.79 -7.43
CA GLU A 143 -26.65 -8.89 -7.14
C GLU A 143 -27.39 -8.64 -5.82
N VAL A 144 -26.66 -8.26 -4.77
CA VAL A 144 -27.27 -7.99 -3.46
C VAL A 144 -28.23 -6.81 -3.55
N ASP A 145 -27.82 -5.71 -4.18
CA ASP A 145 -28.69 -4.55 -4.40
C ASP A 145 -29.98 -4.94 -5.13
N GLN A 146 -29.89 -5.82 -6.12
CA GLN A 146 -31.05 -6.32 -6.86
C GLN A 146 -31.96 -7.17 -5.97
N ARG A 147 -31.41 -8.11 -5.19
CA ARG A 147 -32.21 -8.95 -4.27
C ARG A 147 -32.85 -8.15 -3.15
N CYS A 148 -32.16 -7.14 -2.63
CA CYS A 148 -32.70 -6.20 -1.67
C CYS A 148 -33.87 -5.39 -2.23
N ARG A 149 -33.77 -4.89 -3.48
CA ARG A 149 -34.89 -4.20 -4.15
C ARG A 149 -36.10 -5.11 -4.38
N LEU A 150 -35.87 -6.40 -4.61
CA LEU A 150 -36.92 -7.40 -4.80
C LEU A 150 -37.48 -7.95 -3.46
N GLY A 151 -36.91 -7.55 -2.32
CA GLY A 151 -37.30 -8.05 -1.00
C GLY A 151 -36.95 -9.51 -0.76
N THR A 152 -36.13 -10.13 -1.61
CA THR A 152 -35.68 -11.53 -1.47
C THR A 152 -34.45 -11.67 -0.59
N PHE A 153 -33.88 -10.55 -0.17
CA PHE A 153 -32.78 -10.45 0.78
C PHE A 153 -33.12 -9.34 1.77
N ALA A 154 -33.15 -9.67 3.07
CA ALA A 154 -33.64 -8.77 4.12
C ALA A 154 -32.52 -8.25 5.03
N THR A 155 -31.42 -8.99 5.14
CA THR A 155 -30.24 -8.62 5.93
C THR A 155 -29.17 -8.01 5.03
N ASP A 156 -28.32 -7.15 5.60
CA ASP A 156 -27.10 -6.62 4.94
C ASP A 156 -27.31 -5.89 3.60
N CYS A 157 -28.54 -5.44 3.35
CA CYS A 157 -28.87 -4.56 2.24
C CYS A 157 -28.14 -3.23 2.36
N PHE A 158 -27.64 -2.73 1.22
CA PHE A 158 -26.90 -1.46 1.12
C PHE A 158 -25.57 -1.40 1.91
N LYS A 159 -25.10 -2.54 2.43
CA LYS A 159 -23.72 -2.69 2.92
C LYS A 159 -22.77 -2.91 1.75
N LEU A 160 -21.46 -2.86 2.04
CA LEU A 160 -20.41 -3.20 1.09
C LEU A 160 -20.28 -4.72 0.97
N TRP A 161 -20.24 -5.21 -0.27
CA TRP A 161 -20.07 -6.63 -0.60
C TRP A 161 -18.84 -6.87 -1.46
N LEU A 162 -18.07 -7.89 -1.09
CA LEU A 162 -16.75 -8.18 -1.65
C LEU A 162 -16.66 -9.64 -2.10
N ALA A 163 -15.99 -9.89 -3.22
CA ALA A 163 -15.72 -11.22 -3.72
C ALA A 163 -14.42 -11.77 -3.12
N ARG A 164 -14.48 -12.96 -2.52
CA ARG A 164 -13.31 -13.68 -2.00
C ARG A 164 -13.39 -15.16 -2.37
N LYS A 165 -12.24 -15.78 -2.57
CA LYS A 165 -12.15 -17.24 -2.65
C LYS A 165 -11.67 -17.78 -1.31
N ASP A 166 -12.50 -18.63 -0.70
CA ASP A 166 -12.25 -19.20 0.62
C ASP A 166 -12.98 -20.54 0.82
N VAL A 167 -12.66 -21.25 1.90
CA VAL A 167 -13.42 -22.42 2.37
C VAL A 167 -14.65 -21.86 3.08
N GLY A 168 -15.84 -22.18 2.58
CA GLY A 168 -17.09 -21.58 3.08
C GLY A 168 -17.38 -21.92 4.54
N ALA A 169 -18.50 -21.43 5.07
CA ALA A 169 -18.93 -21.72 6.44
C ALA A 169 -19.42 -23.18 6.66
N ALA A 170 -19.46 -24.03 5.62
CA ALA A 170 -19.91 -25.41 5.73
C ALA A 170 -18.73 -26.33 6.10
N GLU A 171 -18.88 -27.09 7.19
CA GLU A 171 -17.85 -27.92 7.83
C GLU A 171 -17.28 -29.07 6.95
N ASP A 172 -17.78 -29.26 5.72
CA ASP A 172 -17.46 -30.40 4.84
C ASP A 172 -16.82 -30.04 3.48
N GLU A 173 -16.54 -28.77 3.18
CA GLU A 173 -15.89 -28.41 1.90
C GLU A 173 -14.40 -28.09 2.10
N SER A 174 -13.54 -29.02 1.70
CA SER A 174 -12.10 -28.77 1.51
C SER A 174 -11.79 -27.94 0.25
N GLU A 175 -12.81 -27.58 -0.53
CA GLU A 175 -12.66 -26.87 -1.81
C GLU A 175 -12.90 -25.36 -1.67
N LEU A 176 -11.98 -24.59 -2.25
CA LEU A 176 -12.00 -23.14 -2.25
C LEU A 176 -12.90 -22.61 -3.37
N HIS A 177 -13.96 -21.86 -3.04
CA HIS A 177 -14.88 -21.30 -4.03
C HIS A 177 -14.95 -19.77 -3.95
N TRP A 178 -15.16 -19.14 -5.11
CA TRP A 178 -15.44 -17.71 -5.19
C TRP A 178 -16.85 -17.41 -4.71
N ARG A 179 -16.95 -16.57 -3.67
CA ARG A 179 -18.22 -16.20 -3.03
C ARG A 179 -18.22 -14.71 -2.71
N CYS A 180 -19.41 -14.16 -2.54
CA CYS A 180 -19.63 -12.80 -2.08
C CYS A 180 -19.85 -12.80 -0.57
N TYR A 181 -19.19 -11.88 0.10
CA TYR A 181 -19.30 -11.67 1.54
C TYR A 181 -19.61 -10.21 1.82
N SER A 182 -20.43 -9.95 2.84
CA SER A 182 -20.50 -8.61 3.40
C SER A 182 -19.15 -8.26 4.04
N GLU A 183 -18.74 -6.99 3.96
CA GLU A 183 -17.48 -6.54 4.59
C GLU A 183 -17.43 -6.89 6.08
N GLU A 184 -18.56 -6.77 6.79
CA GLU A 184 -18.68 -7.06 8.22
C GLU A 184 -18.49 -8.55 8.56
N ALA A 185 -18.72 -9.45 7.61
CA ALA A 185 -18.50 -10.89 7.78
C ALA A 185 -17.03 -11.30 7.58
N LEU A 186 -16.16 -10.36 7.18
CA LEU A 186 -14.76 -10.61 6.89
C LEU A 186 -13.84 -10.14 8.03
N ASP A 187 -12.98 -11.04 8.50
CA ASP A 187 -11.87 -10.69 9.37
C ASP A 187 -10.65 -10.26 8.52
N PHE A 188 -10.42 -8.96 8.44
CA PHE A 188 -9.27 -8.38 7.71
C PHE A 188 -7.90 -8.64 8.36
N ARG A 189 -7.86 -9.29 9.53
CA ARG A 189 -6.63 -9.84 10.12
C ARG A 189 -6.29 -11.21 9.53
N LYS A 190 -7.26 -11.90 8.91
CA LYS A 190 -7.09 -13.17 8.22
C LYS A 190 -6.90 -12.96 6.73
N VAL A 191 -6.38 -14.00 6.08
CA VAL A 191 -6.02 -14.02 4.67
C VAL A 191 -6.94 -14.99 3.93
N SER A 192 -7.54 -14.50 2.86
CA SER A 192 -8.31 -15.23 1.86
C SER A 192 -7.63 -15.11 0.49
N THR A 193 -8.31 -15.47 -0.59
CA THR A 193 -7.81 -15.35 -1.96
C THR A 193 -8.56 -14.29 -2.78
N CYS A 194 -7.79 -13.49 -3.53
CA CYS A 194 -8.22 -12.48 -4.51
C CYS A 194 -7.54 -12.70 -5.87
N THR A 195 -7.88 -11.89 -6.86
CA THR A 195 -7.25 -11.91 -8.20
C THR A 195 -6.27 -10.77 -8.43
N ASP A 196 -5.15 -11.07 -9.09
CA ASP A 196 -4.09 -10.10 -9.41
C ASP A 196 -4.36 -9.25 -10.67
N GLY A 197 -5.47 -9.49 -11.38
CA GLY A 197 -5.76 -8.86 -12.67
C GLY A 197 -5.23 -9.63 -13.87
N CYS A 198 -4.56 -10.75 -13.66
CA CYS A 198 -4.06 -11.67 -14.68
C CYS A 198 -4.52 -13.12 -14.42
N SER A 199 -5.70 -13.26 -13.81
CA SER A 199 -6.29 -14.55 -13.44
C SER A 199 -5.42 -15.40 -12.53
N LYS A 200 -4.52 -14.77 -11.76
CA LYS A 200 -3.75 -15.47 -10.72
C LYS A 200 -4.36 -15.20 -9.36
N GLU A 201 -4.50 -16.28 -8.62
CA GLU A 201 -4.92 -16.27 -7.23
C GLU A 201 -3.79 -15.72 -6.37
N ILE A 202 -4.10 -14.66 -5.63
CA ILE A 202 -3.17 -14.01 -4.71
C ILE A 202 -3.77 -13.93 -3.31
N PRO A 203 -2.95 -14.06 -2.26
CA PRO A 203 -3.40 -13.83 -0.89
C PRO A 203 -3.87 -12.38 -0.71
N CYS A 204 -5.05 -12.19 -0.13
CA CYS A 204 -5.59 -10.88 0.23
C CYS A 204 -6.24 -10.88 1.61
N ARG A 205 -6.41 -9.70 2.21
CA ARG A 205 -7.05 -9.58 3.53
C ARG A 205 -8.57 -9.64 3.43
N GLY A 206 -9.16 -10.16 4.50
CA GLY A 206 -10.60 -10.31 4.66
C GLY A 206 -11.05 -11.71 4.34
N ALA A 207 -10.83 -12.63 5.28
CA ALA A 207 -11.37 -14.00 5.21
C ALA A 207 -12.62 -14.11 6.07
N PRO A 208 -13.61 -14.93 5.69
CA PRO A 208 -14.81 -15.13 6.48
C PRO A 208 -14.49 -15.68 7.88
N GLU A 209 -15.30 -15.33 8.87
CA GLU A 209 -15.35 -16.14 10.09
C GLU A 209 -16.01 -17.48 9.79
N SER A 210 -15.60 -18.54 10.50
CA SER A 210 -16.00 -19.95 10.24
C SER A 210 -17.51 -20.23 10.35
N SER A 211 -18.32 -19.22 10.67
CA SER A 211 -19.77 -19.28 10.77
C SER A 211 -20.44 -18.07 10.11
N SER A 212 -19.83 -17.45 9.09
CA SER A 212 -20.37 -16.25 8.47
C SER A 212 -21.76 -16.51 7.87
N GLU A 213 -22.80 -16.01 8.53
CA GLU A 213 -24.09 -15.75 7.89
C GLU A 213 -23.88 -14.63 6.83
N GLY A 214 -24.67 -14.64 5.75
CA GLY A 214 -24.54 -13.62 4.71
C GLY A 214 -23.51 -13.93 3.62
N VAL A 215 -23.34 -15.20 3.27
CA VAL A 215 -22.58 -15.62 2.09
C VAL A 215 -23.50 -15.75 0.88
N LEU A 216 -23.07 -15.23 -0.26
CA LEU A 216 -23.80 -15.33 -1.52
C LEU A 216 -22.93 -16.00 -2.59
N GLU A 217 -23.41 -17.12 -3.12
CA GLU A 217 -22.77 -17.78 -4.26
C GLU A 217 -23.25 -17.19 -5.58
N LEU A 218 -22.30 -16.78 -6.42
CA LEU A 218 -22.55 -16.21 -7.73
C LEU A 218 -21.77 -17.01 -8.80
N PRO A 219 -22.46 -17.75 -9.69
CA PRO A 219 -21.81 -18.61 -10.67
C PRO A 219 -20.77 -17.89 -11.56
N GLY A 220 -21.03 -16.63 -11.93
CA GLY A 220 -20.16 -15.87 -12.84
C GLY A 220 -18.85 -15.35 -12.22
N LEU A 221 -18.65 -15.48 -10.90
CA LEU A 221 -17.41 -15.01 -10.26
C LEU A 221 -16.20 -15.80 -10.76
N ALA A 222 -16.33 -17.12 -10.91
CA ALA A 222 -15.25 -17.96 -11.40
C ALA A 222 -14.87 -17.64 -12.85
N ASP A 223 -15.85 -17.29 -13.69
CA ASP A 223 -15.63 -16.89 -15.08
C ASP A 223 -14.79 -15.60 -15.14
N VAL A 224 -15.17 -14.57 -14.37
CA VAL A 224 -14.41 -13.31 -14.31
C VAL A 224 -13.04 -13.51 -13.69
N ALA A 225 -12.91 -14.36 -12.66
CA ALA A 225 -11.63 -14.70 -12.06
C ALA A 225 -10.67 -15.43 -13.02
N GLY A 226 -11.22 -16.18 -13.99
CA GLY A 226 -10.45 -16.86 -15.03
C GLY A 226 -10.14 -15.99 -16.26
N ASP A 227 -10.79 -14.83 -16.41
CA ASP A 227 -10.69 -14.00 -17.61
C ASP A 227 -9.32 -13.30 -17.74
N GLU A 228 -8.45 -13.85 -18.60
CA GLU A 228 -7.13 -13.25 -18.86
C GLU A 228 -7.17 -11.92 -19.61
N THR A 229 -8.33 -11.47 -20.11
CA THR A 229 -8.43 -10.18 -20.84
C THR A 229 -8.21 -8.98 -19.92
N PHE A 230 -8.35 -9.16 -18.60
CA PHE A 230 -7.97 -8.15 -17.61
C PHE A 230 -6.45 -7.93 -17.55
N CYS A 231 -5.65 -8.90 -18.00
CA CYS A 231 -4.19 -8.84 -17.90
C CYS A 231 -3.59 -7.88 -18.92
N PRO A 232 -2.88 -6.82 -18.50
CA PRO A 232 -2.19 -5.94 -19.44
C PRO A 232 -1.17 -6.73 -20.27
N PRO A 233 -1.05 -6.48 -21.60
CA PRO A 233 -0.11 -7.22 -22.46
C PRO A 233 1.34 -7.22 -21.96
N ALA A 234 1.79 -6.11 -21.38
CA ALA A 234 3.13 -6.00 -20.79
C ALA A 234 3.31 -6.90 -19.56
N GLN A 235 2.29 -6.97 -18.69
CA GLN A 235 2.32 -7.83 -17.50
C GLN A 235 2.28 -9.31 -17.90
N LYS A 236 1.48 -9.66 -18.92
CA LYS A 236 1.44 -11.01 -19.48
C LYS A 236 2.82 -11.45 -19.99
N ALA A 237 3.49 -10.60 -20.77
CA ALA A 237 4.84 -10.88 -21.25
C ALA A 237 5.87 -11.06 -20.12
N GLY A 238 5.76 -10.27 -19.03
CA GLY A 238 6.58 -10.43 -17.83
C GLY A 238 6.34 -11.76 -17.12
N ASN A 239 5.07 -12.13 -16.91
CA ASN A 239 4.69 -13.41 -16.32
C ASN A 239 5.19 -14.59 -17.17
N ASP A 240 5.04 -14.53 -18.50
CA ASP A 240 5.53 -15.55 -19.43
C ASP A 240 7.06 -15.72 -19.34
N TYR A 241 7.79 -14.62 -19.20
CA TYR A 241 9.25 -14.66 -19.01
C TYR A 241 9.61 -15.35 -17.70
N CYS A 242 8.99 -14.95 -16.59
CA CYS A 242 9.22 -15.57 -15.28
C CYS A 242 8.88 -17.06 -15.30
N GLY A 243 7.75 -17.43 -15.90
CA GLY A 243 7.33 -18.82 -16.00
C GLY A 243 8.30 -19.69 -16.80
N LYS A 244 8.80 -19.18 -17.93
CA LYS A 244 9.84 -19.87 -18.72
C LYS A 244 11.16 -20.00 -17.96
N LYS A 245 11.57 -18.94 -17.26
CA LYS A 245 12.85 -18.89 -16.54
C LYS A 245 12.88 -19.84 -15.33
N HIS A 246 11.77 -19.93 -14.60
CA HIS A 246 11.67 -20.71 -13.37
C HIS A 246 10.98 -22.07 -13.56
N GLY A 247 10.53 -22.39 -14.78
CA GLY A 247 9.94 -23.67 -15.12
C GLY A 247 8.52 -23.90 -14.56
N SER A 248 7.85 -22.86 -14.08
CA SER A 248 6.47 -22.94 -13.58
C SER A 248 5.68 -21.67 -13.92
N MET A 249 4.49 -21.85 -14.49
CA MET A 249 3.56 -20.76 -14.85
C MET A 249 2.90 -20.08 -13.63
N GLU A 250 3.28 -20.50 -12.40
CA GLU A 250 2.90 -19.84 -11.15
C GLU A 250 3.80 -18.63 -10.84
N TRP A 251 4.98 -18.56 -11.45
CA TRP A 251 5.86 -17.40 -11.29
C TRP A 251 5.32 -16.20 -12.06
N VAL A 252 5.10 -15.12 -11.34
CA VAL A 252 4.59 -13.86 -11.88
C VAL A 252 5.64 -12.76 -11.74
N ALA A 253 5.73 -11.87 -12.71
CA ALA A 253 6.60 -10.71 -12.61
C ALA A 253 5.94 -9.64 -11.74
N ARG A 254 6.65 -9.12 -10.74
CA ARG A 254 6.20 -7.96 -9.98
C ARG A 254 7.31 -6.93 -9.90
N GLN A 255 6.93 -5.66 -9.99
CA GLN A 255 7.86 -4.57 -9.70
C GLN A 255 7.65 -4.14 -8.26
N SER A 256 8.70 -4.19 -7.45
CA SER A 256 8.68 -3.63 -6.10
C SER A 256 8.44 -2.13 -6.20
N VAL A 257 7.39 -1.63 -5.55
CA VAL A 257 7.09 -0.19 -5.49
C VAL A 257 8.11 0.59 -4.65
N GLU A 258 8.85 -0.10 -3.78
CA GLU A 258 9.89 0.48 -2.92
C GLU A 258 11.23 0.61 -3.64
N THR A 259 11.62 -0.44 -4.38
CA THR A 259 12.96 -0.51 -5.00
C THR A 259 12.94 -0.28 -6.50
N TYR A 260 11.75 -0.29 -7.13
CA TYR A 260 11.54 -0.29 -8.59
C TYR A 260 12.23 -1.45 -9.33
N LYS A 261 12.72 -2.46 -8.59
CA LYS A 261 13.32 -3.67 -9.15
C LYS A 261 12.23 -4.69 -9.48
N TRP A 262 12.47 -5.44 -10.54
CA TRP A 262 11.66 -6.59 -10.91
C TRP A 262 12.09 -7.80 -10.09
N SER A 263 11.10 -8.48 -9.52
CA SER A 263 11.22 -9.72 -8.75
C SER A 263 10.15 -10.71 -9.18
#